data_AF-A0A963B6G4-F1
#
_entry.id   AF-A0A963B6G4-F1
#
_cell.length_a   1.000
_cell.length_b   1.000
_cell.length_c   1.000
_cell.angle_alpha   90.00
_cell.angle_beta   90.00
_cell.angle_gamma   90.00
#
_symmetry.space_group_name_H-M   'P 1'
#
loop_
_entity.id
_entity.type
_entity.pdbx_description
1 polymer ?
#
loop_
_entity_poly.entity_id
_entity_poly.type
_entity_poly.pdbx_seq_one_letter_code
_entity_poly.pdbx_strand_id
1 'polypeptide(L)' 'ILHFLRDRYLRLGAIPPMRSVCRNSALSRQDIKRLFGSCLEVWRIAGLPNPGEEVKAHMG' A
#
# COMPACT_ATOMS: atom_id res chain seq x y z
N ILE A 1 7.65 1.58 6.30
CA ILE A 1 6.40 1.51 5.52
C ILE A 1 5.76 0.12 5.52
N LEU A 2 6.51 -0.98 5.34
CA LEU A 2 5.96 -2.34 5.36
C LEU A 2 5.27 -2.71 6.68
N HIS A 3 5.90 -2.41 7.83
CA HIS A 3 5.26 -2.62 9.15
C HIS A 3 3.98 -1.82 9.33
N PHE A 4 3.97 -0.55 8.89
CA PHE A 4 2.79 0.30 8.94
C PHE A 4 1.63 -0.27 8.10
N LEU A 5 1.94 -0.79 6.90
CA LEU A 5 0.95 -1.42 6.04
C LEU A 5 0.35 -2.68 6.67
N ARG A 6 1.18 -3.53 7.28
CA ARG A 6 0.73 -4.73 7.99
C ARG A 6 -0.15 -4.39 9.19
N ASP A 7 0.31 -3.51 10.07
CA ASP A 7 -0.47 -3.07 11.25
C ASP A 7 -1.81 -2.46 10.83
N ARG A 8 -1.80 -1.61 9.80
CA ARG A 8 -3.03 -0.97 9.33
C ARG A 8 -4.01 -1.96 8.71
N TYR A 9 -3.51 -2.95 7.97
CA TYR A 9 -4.34 -4.02 7.43
C TYR A 9 -4.94 -4.88 8.54
N LEU A 10 -4.16 -5.25 9.56
CA LEU A 10 -4.67 -6.01 10.70
C LEU A 10 -5.75 -5.25 11.48
N ARG A 11 -5.60 -3.93 11.62
CA ARG A 11 -6.59 -3.09 12.31
C ARG A 11 -7.85 -2.84 11.51
N LEU A 12 -7.75 -2.71 10.19
CA LEU A 12 -8.88 -2.37 9.33
C LEU A 12 -9.55 -3.58 8.67
N GLY A 13 -8.89 -4.74 8.64
CA GLY A 13 -9.29 -5.89 7.83
C GLY A 13 -9.22 -5.64 6.32
N ALA A 14 -8.65 -4.52 5.88
CA ALA A 14 -8.64 -4.07 4.50
C ALA A 14 -7.35 -3.33 4.15
N ILE A 15 -7.00 -3.33 2.86
CA ILE A 15 -5.80 -2.67 2.35
C ILE A 15 -5.98 -1.16 2.47
N PRO A 16 -5.07 -0.45 3.15
CA PRO A 16 -5.21 0.98 3.33
C PRO A 16 -4.99 1.74 2.01
N PRO A 17 -5.74 2.83 1.76
CA PRO A 17 -5.53 3.66 0.58
C PRO A 17 -4.16 4.32 0.62
N MET A 18 -3.48 4.36 -0.53
CA MET A 18 -2.10 4.88 -0.64
C MET A 18 -1.95 6.32 -0.14
N ARG A 19 -2.96 7.18 -0.35
CA ARG A 19 -2.94 8.56 0.19
C ARG A 19 -2.80 8.56 1.73
N SER A 20 -3.45 7.64 2.42
CA SER A 20 -3.33 7.51 3.88
C SER A 20 -1.93 6.99 4.25
N VAL A 21 -1.39 6.04 3.49
CA VAL A 21 -0.04 5.52 3.69
C VAL A 21 1.02 6.60 3.51
N CYS A 22 0.93 7.39 2.43
CA CYS A 22 1.85 8.49 2.17
C CYS A 22 1.71 9.63 3.19
N ARG A 23 0.50 9.89 3.72
CA ARG A 23 0.30 10.91 4.77
C ARG A 23 0.91 10.49 6.12
N ASN A 24 0.88 9.20 6.42
CA ASN A 24 1.40 8.64 7.67
C ASN A 24 2.83 8.10 7.54
N SER A 25 3.47 8.29 6.39
CA SER A 25 4.87 7.94 6.17
C SER A 25 5.62 9.15 5.61
N ALA A 26 6.93 9.19 5.76
CA ALA A 26 7.75 10.23 5.13
C ALA A 26 7.91 10.03 3.62
N LEU A 27 7.20 9.08 3.00
CA LEU A 27 7.38 8.69 1.61
C LEU A 27 6.20 9.19 0.76
N SER A 28 6.51 9.91 -0.31
CA SER A 28 5.51 10.29 -1.31
C SER A 28 5.16 9.10 -2.21
N ARG A 29 4.08 9.23 -3.01
CA ARG A 29 3.72 8.22 -4.02
C ARG A 29 4.86 8.02 -5.04
N GLN A 30 5.61 9.08 -5.34
CA GLN A 30 6.75 9.02 -6.26
C GLN A 30 7.93 8.26 -5.65
N ASP A 31 8.22 8.48 -4.35
CA ASP A 31 9.27 7.73 -3.64
C ASP A 31 8.93 6.25 -3.60
N ILE A 32 7.67 5.91 -3.34
CA ILE A 32 7.21 4.53 -3.36
C ILE A 32 7.38 3.90 -4.73
N LYS A 33 7.01 4.61 -5.81
CA LYS A 33 7.20 4.14 -7.18
C LYS A 33 8.70 3.96 -7.50
N ARG A 34 9.56 4.87 -7.04
CA ARG A 34 11.02 4.80 -7.25
C ARG A 34 11.68 3.67 -6.48
N LEU A 35 11.24 3.42 -5.24
CA LEU A 35 11.83 2.44 -4.34
C LEU A 35 11.31 1.02 -4.59
N PHE A 36 10.05 0.88 -4.99
CA PHE A 36 9.36 -0.41 -5.05
C PHE A 36 8.71 -0.71 -6.41
N GLY A 37 8.85 0.16 -7.40
CA GLY A 37 8.25 0.01 -8.73
C GLY A 37 6.78 0.43 -8.79
N SER A 38 5.96 -0.10 -7.87
CA SER A 38 4.53 0.20 -7.82
C SER A 38 3.92 0.07 -6.42
N CYS A 39 2.74 0.66 -6.22
CA CYS A 39 2.00 0.52 -4.96
C CYS A 39 1.57 -0.94 -4.70
N LEU A 40 1.24 -1.68 -5.76
CA LEU A 40 0.90 -3.10 -5.68
C LEU A 40 2.08 -3.96 -5.23
N GLU A 41 3.28 -3.66 -5.73
CA GLU A 41 4.50 -4.37 -5.32
C GLU A 41 4.82 -4.14 -3.85
N VAL A 42 4.64 -2.92 -3.33
CA VAL A 42 4.80 -2.66 -1.89
C VAL A 42 3.89 -3.58 -1.06
N TRP A 43 2.65 -3.76 -1.49
CA TRP A 43 1.72 -4.62 -0.75
C TRP A 43 2.10 -6.09 -0.83
N ARG A 44 2.51 -6.55 -2.01
CA ARG A 44 3.03 -7.91 -2.19
C ARG A 44 4.24 -8.15 -1.28
N ILE A 45 5.19 -7.21 -1.22
CA ILE A 45 6.37 -7.28 -0.34
C ILE A 45 5.96 -7.24 1.14
N ALA A 46 4.93 -6.47 1.47
CA ALA A 46 4.35 -6.46 2.81
C ALA A 46 3.57 -7.73 3.14
N GLY A 47 3.41 -8.69 2.23
CA GLY A 47 2.66 -9.94 2.46
C GLY A 47 1.15 -9.73 2.55
N LEU A 48 0.64 -8.64 1.96
CA LEU A 48 -0.79 -8.37 1.89
C LEU A 48 -1.44 -9.20 0.77
N PRO A 49 -2.67 -9.66 0.95
CA PRO A 49 -3.39 -10.39 -0.09
C PRO A 49 -3.62 -9.49 -1.32
N ASN A 50 -3.77 -10.13 -2.47
CA ASN A 50 -4.10 -9.44 -3.71
C ASN A 50 -5.44 -8.69 -3.54
N PRO A 51 -5.52 -7.37 -3.78
CA PRO A 51 -6.72 -6.55 -3.52
C PRO A 51 -8.01 -6.95 -4.26
N GLY A 52 -7.98 -7.93 -5.17
CA GLY A 52 -9.05 -8.15 -6.14
C GLY A 52 -9.03 -7.09 -7.25
N GLU A 53 -9.66 -7.39 -8.39
CA GLU A 53 -9.66 -6.51 -9.57
C GLU A 53 -10.38 -5.17 -9.31
N GLU A 54 -11.44 -5.17 -8.50
CA GLU A 54 -12.23 -3.98 -8.16
C GLU A 54 -11.38 -2.88 -7.50
N VAL A 55 -10.49 -3.30 -6.61
CA VAL A 55 -9.64 -2.40 -5.84
C VAL A 55 -8.44 -1.94 -6.67
N LYS A 56 -7.89 -2.81 -7.55
CA LYS A 56 -6.82 -2.44 -8.50
C LYS A 56 -7.24 -1.31 -9.45
N ALA A 57 -8.50 -1.31 -9.91
CA ALA A 57 -9.03 -0.29 -10.82
C ALA A 57 -8.99 1.13 -10.23
N HIS A 58 -9.05 1.25 -8.90
CA HIS A 58 -9.03 2.53 -8.18
C HIS A 58 -7.60 2.98 -7.81
N MET A 59 -6.58 2.26 -8.27
CA MET A 59 -5.18 2.43 -7.84
C MET A 59 -4.24 2.90 -8.96
N GLY A 60 -4.80 3.18 -10.15
CA GLY A 60 -4.13 3.87 -11.26
C GLY A 60 -3.63 5.25 -10.86
#